data_AF-A0A941NGH5-F1
#
_entry.id   AF-A0A941NGH5-F1
#
_cell.length_a   1.000
_cell.length_b   1.000
_cell.length_c   1.000
_cell.angle_alpha   90.00
_cell.angle_beta   90.00
_cell.angle_gamma   90.00
#
_symmetry.space_group_name_H-M   'P 1'
#
loop_
_entity.id
_entity.type
_entity.pdbx_description
1 polymer ?
#
loop_
_entity_poly.entity_id
_entity_poly.type
_entity_poly.pdbx_seq_one_letter_code
_entity_poly.pdbx_strand_id
1 'polypeptide(L)'
;MISLGGAIGTSLFLSSGIALGYAGPSVLVSYAIAGFFAVAMVLSLSEMAVMHPAAGSFGTYAETYLNPLAGFVVRYTYWFAQVIATGFEAVAAGIYMTWWFPGTPVWLWSLG
;
A
#
# COMPACT_ATOMS: atom_id res chain seq x y z
N MET A 1 -12.98 1.74 -9.07
CA MET A 1 -13.55 2.67 -8.08
C MET A 1 -13.24 2.32 -6.61
N ILE A 2 -12.68 1.14 -6.28
CA ILE A 2 -12.26 0.78 -4.90
C ILE A 2 -10.85 1.32 -4.53
N SER A 3 -10.01 1.69 -5.51
CA SER A 3 -8.59 2.00 -5.26
C SER A 3 -8.35 3.33 -4.51
N LEU A 4 -9.17 4.36 -4.72
CA LEU A 4 -9.00 5.65 -4.03
C LEU A 4 -9.25 5.53 -2.52
N GLY A 5 -10.24 4.73 -2.11
CA GLY A 5 -10.54 4.48 -0.70
C GLY A 5 -9.41 3.72 0.02
N GLY A 6 -8.77 2.77 -0.66
CA GLY A 6 -7.58 2.10 -0.12
C GLY A 6 -6.33 2.98 -0.13
N ALA A 7 -6.21 3.92 -1.08
CA ALA A 7 -5.07 4.83 -1.16
C ALA A 7 -5.10 5.92 -0.07
N ILE A 8 -6.30 6.41 0.32
CA ILE A 8 -6.51 7.39 1.39
C ILE A 8 -6.91 6.65 2.69
N GLY A 9 -6.20 5.57 3.03
CA GLY A 9 -6.47 4.78 4.21
C GLY A 9 -6.07 5.48 5.53
N THR A 10 -6.41 4.84 6.66
CA THR A 10 -6.01 5.24 8.03
C THR A 10 -4.48 5.36 8.18
N SER A 11 -3.75 4.62 7.36
CA SER A 11 -2.30 4.60 7.26
C SER A 11 -1.69 5.91 6.75
N LEU A 12 -2.39 6.69 5.91
CA LEU A 12 -1.86 7.92 5.32
C LEU A 12 -1.51 8.94 6.42
N PHE A 13 -2.39 9.15 7.38
CA PHE A 13 -2.16 10.14 8.44
C PHE A 13 -1.14 9.67 9.48
N LEU A 14 -1.22 8.41 9.91
CA LEU A 14 -0.30 7.85 10.91
C LEU A 14 1.13 7.79 10.38
N SER A 15 1.30 7.23 9.16
CA SER A 15 2.63 7.12 8.55
C SER A 15 3.20 8.48 8.16
N SER A 16 2.38 9.41 7.67
CA SER A 16 2.84 10.77 7.37
C SER A 16 3.28 11.50 8.64
N GLY A 17 2.54 11.36 9.74
CA GLY A 17 2.93 11.95 11.03
C GLY A 17 4.27 11.42 11.53
N ILE A 18 4.49 10.12 11.44
CA ILE A 18 5.76 9.48 11.80
C ILE A 18 6.90 9.97 10.88
N ALA A 19 6.67 9.98 9.56
CA ALA A 19 7.67 10.40 8.58
C ALA A 19 8.04 11.89 8.72
N LEU A 20 7.05 12.76 8.97
CA LEU A 20 7.26 14.16 9.29
C LEU A 20 8.03 14.34 10.60
N GLY A 21 7.75 13.54 11.62
CA GLY A 21 8.46 13.59 12.90
C GLY A 21 9.95 13.26 12.76
N TYR A 22 10.31 12.31 11.90
CA TYR A 22 11.71 11.91 11.68
C TYR A 22 12.46 12.80 10.67
N ALA A 23 11.84 13.10 9.52
CA ALA A 23 12.50 13.79 8.40
C ALA A 23 12.22 15.30 8.35
N GLY A 24 11.22 15.79 9.09
CA GLY A 24 10.75 17.17 9.01
C GLY A 24 10.23 17.54 7.60
N PRO A 25 10.38 18.81 7.18
CA PRO A 25 9.90 19.27 5.88
C PRO A 25 10.49 18.54 4.67
N SER A 26 11.63 17.87 4.84
CA SER A 26 12.30 17.12 3.76
C SER A 26 11.52 15.89 3.28
N VAL A 27 10.51 15.44 4.05
CA VAL A 27 9.65 14.29 3.66
C VAL A 27 8.95 14.51 2.32
N LEU A 28 8.69 15.76 1.94
CA LEU A 28 8.08 16.11 0.65
C LEU A 28 8.92 15.64 -0.53
N VAL A 29 10.25 15.68 -0.40
CA VAL A 29 11.16 15.19 -1.45
C VAL A 29 11.05 13.68 -1.59
N SER A 30 10.99 12.96 -0.46
CA SER A 30 10.77 11.50 -0.46
C SER A 30 9.44 11.13 -1.13
N TYR A 31 8.36 11.83 -0.80
CA TYR A 31 7.06 11.62 -1.43
C TYR A 31 7.02 11.99 -2.91
N ALA A 32 7.71 13.03 -3.33
CA ALA A 32 7.82 13.38 -4.74
C ALA A 32 8.53 12.26 -5.54
N ILE A 33 9.63 11.73 -5.00
CA ILE A 33 10.38 10.63 -5.63
C ILE A 33 9.53 9.35 -5.67
N ALA A 34 8.90 8.98 -4.56
CA ALA A 34 8.04 7.80 -4.50
C ALA A 34 6.84 7.92 -5.45
N GLY A 35 6.21 9.11 -5.49
CA GLY A 35 5.09 9.41 -6.39
C GLY A 35 5.49 9.33 -7.86
N PHE A 36 6.68 9.83 -8.22
CA PHE A 36 7.20 9.71 -9.58
C PHE A 36 7.31 8.25 -10.03
N PHE A 37 7.91 7.38 -9.22
CA PHE A 37 8.01 5.95 -9.55
C PHE A 37 6.64 5.26 -9.58
N ALA A 38 5.74 5.60 -8.68
CA ALA A 38 4.39 5.05 -8.66
C ALA A 38 3.61 5.40 -9.95
N VAL A 39 3.69 6.65 -10.40
CA VAL A 39 3.07 7.10 -11.65
C VAL A 39 3.69 6.39 -12.84
N ALA A 40 5.02 6.34 -12.93
CA ALA A 40 5.71 5.64 -14.02
C ALA A 40 5.32 4.15 -14.11
N MET A 41 5.19 3.49 -12.96
CA MET A 41 4.74 2.09 -12.88
C MET A 41 3.30 1.92 -13.37
N VAL A 42 2.36 2.75 -12.90
CA VAL A 42 0.94 2.66 -13.31
C VAL A 42 0.78 2.95 -14.80
N LEU A 43 1.52 3.93 -15.34
CA LEU A 43 1.49 4.25 -16.76
C LEU A 43 1.98 3.05 -17.60
N SER A 44 3.15 2.50 -17.27
CA SER A 44 3.69 1.31 -17.96
C SER A 44 2.74 0.12 -17.90
N LEU A 45 2.13 -0.11 -16.73
CA LEU A 45 1.17 -1.18 -16.53
C LEU A 45 -0.13 -0.95 -17.33
N SER A 46 -0.57 0.30 -17.42
CA SER A 46 -1.77 0.65 -18.20
C SER A 46 -1.58 0.42 -19.69
N GLU A 47 -0.38 0.70 -20.23
CA GLU A 47 -0.05 0.41 -21.63
C GLU A 47 -0.07 -1.10 -21.89
N MET A 48 0.53 -1.90 -21.00
CA MET A 48 0.46 -3.36 -21.10
C MET A 48 -0.98 -3.89 -21.03
N ALA A 49 -1.80 -3.30 -20.17
CA ALA A 49 -3.20 -3.70 -20.00
C ALA A 49 -4.09 -3.36 -21.20
N VAL A 50 -3.81 -2.28 -21.90
CA VAL A 50 -4.50 -1.91 -23.15
C VAL A 50 -4.07 -2.81 -24.31
N MET A 51 -2.76 -3.11 -24.40
CA MET A 51 -2.20 -3.93 -25.47
C MET A 51 -2.60 -5.41 -25.37
N HIS A 52 -2.61 -5.96 -24.15
CA HIS A 52 -2.97 -7.35 -23.89
C HIS A 52 -4.06 -7.41 -22.82
N PRO A 53 -5.33 -7.21 -23.20
CA PRO A 53 -6.45 -7.30 -22.26
C PRO A 53 -6.60 -8.75 -21.80
N ALA A 54 -5.95 -9.08 -20.69
CA ALA A 54 -5.99 -10.40 -20.06
C ALA A 54 -6.94 -10.38 -18.87
N ALA A 55 -7.73 -11.45 -18.71
CA ALA A 55 -8.46 -11.70 -17.46
C ALA A 55 -7.42 -12.08 -16.38
N GLY A 56 -6.99 -11.11 -15.58
CA GLY A 56 -5.96 -11.31 -14.57
C GLY A 56 -5.48 -10.02 -13.88
N SER A 57 -4.56 -10.18 -12.93
CA SER A 57 -3.91 -9.09 -12.20
C SER A 57 -2.47 -8.88 -12.70
N PHE A 58 -1.70 -7.98 -12.08
CA PHE A 58 -0.32 -7.60 -12.46
C PHE A 58 0.62 -8.82 -12.63
N GLY A 59 0.38 -9.88 -11.85
CA GLY A 59 1.11 -11.14 -11.97
C GLY A 59 0.97 -11.83 -13.33
N THR A 60 -0.14 -11.63 -14.03
CA THR A 60 -0.35 -12.17 -15.40
C THR A 60 0.54 -11.46 -16.41
N TYR A 61 0.73 -10.14 -16.27
CA TYR A 61 1.67 -9.41 -17.12
C TYR A 61 3.13 -9.81 -16.81
N ALA A 62 3.49 -9.99 -15.54
CA ALA A 62 4.82 -10.47 -15.17
C ALA A 62 5.11 -11.89 -15.71
N GLU A 63 4.11 -12.77 -15.68
CA GLU A 63 4.18 -14.11 -16.26
C GLU A 63 4.38 -14.08 -17.79
N THR A 64 3.67 -13.19 -18.47
CA THR A 64 3.69 -13.08 -19.94
C THR A 64 4.97 -12.43 -20.46
N TYR A 65 5.46 -11.38 -19.80
CA TYR A 65 6.59 -10.57 -20.30
C TYR A 65 7.96 -10.97 -19.75
N LEU A 66 8.03 -11.61 -18.57
CA LEU A 66 9.31 -12.02 -17.98
C LEU A 66 9.49 -13.54 -17.99
N ASN A 67 8.70 -14.25 -17.19
CA ASN A 67 8.66 -15.71 -17.11
C ASN A 67 7.61 -16.16 -16.06
N PRO A 68 7.21 -17.45 -16.06
CA PRO A 68 6.24 -17.98 -15.09
C PRO A 68 6.64 -17.82 -13.62
N LEU A 69 7.95 -17.91 -13.30
CA LEU A 69 8.43 -17.72 -11.93
C LEU A 69 8.24 -16.28 -11.46
N ALA A 70 8.49 -15.29 -12.31
CA ALA A 70 8.27 -13.87 -12.01
C ALA A 70 6.78 -13.61 -11.73
N GLY A 71 5.89 -14.21 -12.52
CA GLY A 71 4.45 -14.18 -12.26
C GLY A 71 4.06 -14.72 -10.89
N PHE A 72 4.60 -15.89 -10.53
CA PHE A 72 4.38 -16.51 -9.21
C PHE A 72 4.87 -15.62 -8.07
N VAL A 73 6.11 -15.13 -8.16
CA VAL A 73 6.74 -14.28 -7.13
C VAL A 73 5.93 -13.01 -6.93
N VAL A 74 5.56 -12.30 -8.02
CA VAL A 74 4.77 -11.07 -7.92
C VAL A 74 3.43 -11.30 -7.23
N ARG A 75 2.72 -12.39 -7.56
CA ARG A 75 1.43 -12.72 -6.92
C ARG A 75 1.61 -12.97 -5.42
N TYR A 76 2.61 -13.73 -5.02
CA TYR A 76 2.88 -14.02 -3.60
C TYR A 76 3.34 -12.79 -2.84
N THR A 77 4.30 -12.02 -3.36
CA THR A 77 4.77 -10.78 -2.73
C THR A 77 3.64 -9.77 -2.58
N TYR A 78 2.78 -9.63 -3.59
CA TYR A 78 1.61 -8.77 -3.50
C TYR A 78 0.63 -9.23 -2.41
N TRP A 79 0.36 -10.53 -2.33
CA TRP A 79 -0.48 -11.10 -1.29
C TRP A 79 0.10 -10.84 0.11
N PHE A 80 1.39 -11.09 0.33
CA PHE A 80 2.06 -10.78 1.60
C PHE A 80 1.97 -9.29 1.96
N ALA A 81 2.20 -8.40 0.99
CA ALA A 81 2.09 -6.97 1.20
C ALA A 81 0.67 -6.58 1.65
N GLN A 82 -0.36 -7.18 1.06
CA GLN A 82 -1.75 -6.94 1.45
C GLN A 82 -2.05 -7.47 2.86
N VAL A 83 -1.60 -8.68 3.21
CA VAL A 83 -1.78 -9.23 4.57
C VAL A 83 -1.13 -8.34 5.63
N ILE A 84 0.09 -7.87 5.37
CA ILE A 84 0.80 -6.96 6.28
C ILE A 84 0.09 -5.61 6.35
N ALA A 85 -0.36 -5.07 5.22
CA ALA A 85 -1.08 -3.81 5.17
C ALA A 85 -2.39 -3.86 5.97
N THR A 86 -3.18 -4.93 5.85
CA THR A 86 -4.40 -5.11 6.65
C THR A 86 -4.10 -5.16 8.14
N GLY A 87 -3.06 -5.89 8.56
CA GLY A 87 -2.64 -5.90 9.97
C GLY A 87 -2.20 -4.52 10.47
N PHE A 88 -1.49 -3.76 9.62
CA PHE A 88 -1.10 -2.40 9.93
C PHE A 88 -2.30 -1.45 10.08
N GLU A 89 -3.34 -1.59 9.25
CA GLU A 89 -4.57 -0.80 9.36
C GLU A 89 -5.30 -1.04 10.69
N ALA A 90 -5.35 -2.28 11.16
CA ALA A 90 -5.94 -2.63 12.46
C ALA A 90 -5.18 -1.98 13.63
N VAL A 91 -3.84 -2.04 13.60
CA VAL A 91 -3.01 -1.39 14.62
C VAL A 91 -3.16 0.14 14.56
N ALA A 92 -3.19 0.72 13.36
CA ALA A 92 -3.39 2.16 13.20
C ALA A 92 -4.74 2.62 13.77
N ALA A 93 -5.82 1.87 13.50
CA ALA A 93 -7.13 2.12 14.09
C ALA A 93 -7.09 2.08 15.62
N GLY A 94 -6.42 1.07 16.20
CA GLY A 94 -6.25 0.97 17.64
C GLY A 94 -5.45 2.12 18.25
N ILE A 95 -4.43 2.62 17.58
CA ILE A 95 -3.67 3.81 18.01
C ILE A 95 -4.58 5.04 18.04
N TYR A 96 -5.39 5.27 17.00
CA TYR A 96 -6.31 6.41 16.99
C TYR A 96 -7.33 6.34 18.13
N MET A 97 -7.83 5.15 18.48
CA MET A 97 -8.78 4.98 19.59
C MET A 97 -8.22 5.42 20.94
N THR A 98 -6.90 5.36 21.14
CA THR A 98 -6.27 5.84 22.39
C THR A 98 -6.43 7.35 22.59
N TRP A 99 -6.65 8.13 21.53
CA TRP A 99 -6.89 9.56 21.63
C TRP A 99 -8.23 9.87 22.32
N TRP A 100 -9.26 9.06 22.07
CA TRP A 100 -10.57 9.18 22.73
C TRP A 100 -10.65 8.39 24.05
N PHE A 101 -9.97 7.24 24.13
CA PHE A 101 -9.97 6.34 25.28
C PHE A 101 -8.54 6.10 25.82
N PRO A 102 -7.94 7.09 26.53
CA PRO A 102 -6.51 7.09 26.90
C PRO A 102 -6.07 6.03 27.93
N GLY A 103 -6.95 5.12 28.35
CA GLY A 103 -6.64 4.02 29.28
C GLY A 103 -6.82 2.61 28.70
N THR A 104 -7.31 2.48 27.46
CA THR A 104 -7.54 1.17 26.86
C THR A 104 -6.32 0.71 26.06
N PRO A 105 -5.89 -0.56 26.19
CA PRO A 105 -4.74 -1.05 25.46
C PRO A 105 -5.04 -1.21 23.97
N VAL A 106 -4.09 -0.84 23.11
CA VAL A 106 -4.23 -0.84 21.63
C VAL A 106 -4.66 -2.19 21.06
N TRP A 107 -4.18 -3.30 21.65
CA TRP A 107 -4.51 -4.65 21.20
C TRP A 107 -6.01 -4.94 21.26
N LEU A 108 -6.74 -4.36 22.22
CA LEU A 108 -8.18 -4.56 22.38
C LEU A 108 -8.95 -4.05 21.15
N TRP A 109 -8.49 -2.96 20.57
CA TRP A 109 -9.06 -2.36 19.36
C TRP A 109 -8.52 -2.98 18.07
N SER A 110 -7.38 -3.69 18.13
CA SER A 110 -6.73 -4.30 16.96
C SER A 110 -7.16 -5.76 16.72
N LEU A 111 -7.81 -6.40 17.70
CA LEU A 111 -8.33 -7.78 17.59
C LEU A 111 -9.78 -7.87 17.08
N GLY A 112 -10.45 -6.72 16.93
CA GLY A 112 -11.85 -6.62 16.47
C GLY A 112 -11.98 -6.58 14.96
#